data_AF-A0A3E4S5R8-F1
#
_entry.id   AF-A0A3E4S5R8-F1
#
_cell.length_a   1.000
_cell.length_b   1.000
_cell.length_c   1.000
_cell.angle_alpha   90.00
_cell.angle_beta   90.00
_cell.angle_gamma   90.00
#
_symmetry.space_group_name_H-M   'P 1'
#
loop_
_entity.id
_entity.type
_entity.pdbx_description
1 polymer ?
#
loop_
_entity_poly.entity_id
_entity_poly.type
_entity_poly.pdbx_seq_one_letter_code
_entity_poly.pdbx_strand_id
1 'polypeptide(L)' 'MSLRELRQKRGLTQKQLADRVDGVNQQRIAAWETGARNLGDASFNVVIKVADALKVSNPRKLLEADKPKENTSDS' A
#
# COMPACT_ATOMS: atom_id res chain seq x y z
N MET A 1 1.51 6.55 -7.05
CA MET A 1 2.47 6.35 -5.96
C MET A 1 2.29 4.94 -5.45
N SER A 2 3.36 4.19 -5.26
CA SER A 2 3.30 2.86 -4.68
C SER A 2 3.04 2.91 -3.16
N LEU A 3 2.62 1.79 -2.59
CA LEU A 3 2.48 1.64 -1.14
C LEU A 3 3.78 1.99 -0.40
N ARG A 4 4.93 1.57 -0.97
CA ARG A 4 6.27 1.85 -0.45
C ARG A 4 6.58 3.35 -0.43
N GLU A 5 6.31 4.06 -1.52
CA GLU A 5 6.53 5.51 -1.63
C GLU A 5 5.69 6.27 -0.60
N LEU A 6 4.41 5.89 -0.45
CA LEU A 6 3.52 6.49 0.54
C LEU A 6 4.03 6.27 1.96
N ARG A 7 4.51 5.06 2.28
CA ARG A 7 5.11 4.76 3.58
C ARG A 7 6.36 5.59 3.83
N GLN A 8 7.28 5.63 2.87
CA GLN A 8 8.54 6.36 3.00
C GLN A 8 8.32 7.87 3.13
N LYS A 9 7.37 8.45 2.41
CA LYS A 9 6.98 9.87 2.54
C LYS A 9 6.49 10.22 3.94
N ARG A 10 6.03 9.23 4.72
CA ARG A 10 5.61 9.38 6.11
C ARG A 10 6.69 9.03 7.13
N GLY A 11 7.91 8.77 6.68
CA GLY A 11 9.06 8.44 7.53
C GLY A 11 8.91 7.13 8.29
N LEU A 12 8.12 6.18 7.76
CA LEU A 12 7.83 4.93 8.45
C LEU A 12 8.67 3.78 7.91
N THR A 13 9.15 2.91 8.78
CA THR A 13 9.63 1.58 8.39
C THR A 13 8.45 0.65 8.13
N GLN A 14 8.68 -0.48 7.45
CA GLN A 14 7.63 -1.49 7.24
C GLN A 14 7.05 -2.00 8.57
N LYS A 15 7.91 -2.19 9.58
CA LYS A 15 7.49 -2.57 10.93
C LYS A 15 6.61 -1.50 11.58
N GLN A 16 6.99 -0.23 11.49
CA GLN A 16 6.20 0.87 12.06
C GLN A 16 4.83 1.04 11.38
N LEU A 17 4.72 0.72 10.09
CA LEU A 17 3.42 0.68 9.42
C LEU A 17 2.58 -0.51 9.91
N ALA A 18 3.18 -1.70 10.02
CA ALA A 18 2.51 -2.89 10.54
C ALA A 18 2.01 -2.69 11.97
N ASP A 19 2.84 -2.10 12.85
CA ASP A 19 2.51 -1.84 14.25
C ASP A 19 1.31 -0.86 14.42
N ARG A 20 0.86 -0.19 13.35
CA ARG A 20 -0.33 0.69 13.33
C ARG A 20 -1.58 0.01 12.77
N VAL A 21 -1.47 -1.22 12.29
CA VAL A 21 -2.56 -1.93 11.61
C VAL A 21 -2.75 -3.29 12.27
N ASP A 22 -3.80 -3.42 13.08
CA ASP A 22 -4.08 -4.67 13.80
C ASP A 22 -4.16 -5.88 12.85
N GLY A 23 -3.50 -6.97 13.23
CA GLY A 23 -3.49 -8.22 12.46
C GLY A 23 -2.60 -8.18 11.21
N VAL A 24 -1.81 -7.12 11.02
CA VAL A 24 -0.82 -7.02 9.94
C VAL A 24 0.57 -7.03 10.54
N ASN A 25 1.43 -7.92 10.04
CA ASN A 25 2.83 -7.98 10.42
C ASN A 25 3.71 -7.32 9.35
N GLN A 26 4.99 -7.09 9.68
CA GLN A 26 5.96 -6.50 8.75
C GLN A 26 6.05 -7.27 7.42
N GLN A 27 6.01 -8.60 7.46
CA GLN A 27 6.12 -9.45 6.27
C GLN A 27 4.95 -9.22 5.29
N ARG A 28 3.72 -9.01 5.80
CA ARG A 28 2.57 -8.64 4.97
C ARG A 28 2.76 -7.30 4.29
N ILE A 29 3.28 -6.29 5.00
CA ILE A 29 3.64 -4.99 4.39
C ILE A 29 4.65 -5.18 3.27
N ALA A 30 5.72 -5.95 3.53
CA ALA A 30 6.74 -6.23 2.52
C ALA A 30 6.17 -6.93 1.29
N ALA A 31 5.33 -7.95 1.49
CA ALA A 31 4.70 -8.70 0.39
C ALA A 31 3.78 -7.83 -0.48
N TRP A 32 3.07 -6.87 0.11
CA TRP A 32 2.30 -5.87 -0.65
C TRP A 32 3.21 -4.90 -1.40
N GLU A 33 4.31 -4.45 -0.79
CA GLU A 33 5.25 -3.52 -1.44
C GLU A 33 6.06 -4.13 -2.59
N THR A 34 6.23 -5.45 -2.60
CA THR A 34 6.95 -6.17 -3.66
C THR A 34 6.03 -6.80 -4.70
N GLY A 35 4.71 -6.67 -4.55
CA GLY A 35 3.73 -7.32 -5.42
C GLY A 35 3.61 -8.84 -5.23
N ALA A 36 4.29 -9.42 -4.23
CA ALA A 36 4.15 -10.83 -3.90
C ALA A 36 2.73 -11.18 -3.40
N ARG A 37 2.00 -10.17 -2.90
CA ARG A 37 0.55 -10.24 -2.63
C ARG A 37 -0.10 -8.94 -3.06
N ASN A 38 -1.29 -9.02 -3.63
CA ASN A 38 -2.10 -7.84 -3.89
C ASN A 38 -2.77 -7.35 -2.60
N LEU A 39 -2.67 -6.05 -2.31
CA LEU A 39 -3.39 -5.45 -1.18
C LEU A 39 -4.91 -5.48 -1.39
N GLY A 40 -5.38 -5.46 -2.64
CA GLY A 40 -6.80 -5.59 -2.98
C GLY A 40 -7.43 -6.92 -2.59
N ASP A 41 -6.63 -7.98 -2.41
CA ASP A 41 -7.10 -9.29 -1.95
C ASP A 41 -7.19 -9.37 -0.41
N ALA A 42 -6.70 -8.35 0.31
CA ALA A 42 -6.89 -8.27 1.75
C ALA A 42 -8.33 -7.92 2.11
N SER A 43 -8.75 -8.24 3.34
CA SER A 43 -10.09 -7.84 3.80
C SER A 43 -10.25 -6.32 3.74
N PHE A 44 -11.46 -5.86 3.41
CA PHE A 44 -11.78 -4.44 3.30
C PHE A 44 -11.33 -3.64 4.52
N ASN A 45 -11.58 -4.15 5.74
CA ASN A 45 -11.15 -3.53 6.99
C ASN A 45 -9.63 -3.33 7.07
N VAL A 46 -8.82 -4.28 6.57
CA VAL A 46 -7.37 -4.13 6.53
C VAL A 46 -6.96 -3.03 5.55
N VAL A 47 -7.56 -3.00 4.36
CA VAL A 47 -7.27 -1.96 3.35
C VAL A 47 -7.57 -0.56 3.90
N ILE A 48 -8.70 -0.38 4.59
CA ILE A 48 -9.06 0.89 5.24
C ILE A 48 -8.03 1.28 6.31
N LYS A 49 -7.69 0.37 7.23
CA LYS A 49 -6.70 0.66 8.29
C LYS A 49 -5.34 1.03 7.72
N VAL A 50 -4.90 0.39 6.63
CA VAL A 50 -3.65 0.76 5.93
C VAL A 50 -3.75 2.17 5.34
N ALA A 51 -4.90 2.53 4.75
CA ALA A 51 -5.13 3.87 4.23
C ALA A 51 -5.07 4.92 5.35
N ASP A 52 -5.71 4.66 6.49
CA ASP A 52 -5.69 5.55 7.65
C ASP A 52 -4.28 5.72 8.24
N ALA A 53 -3.55 4.62 8.41
CA ALA A 53 -2.15 4.65 8.88
C ALA A 53 -1.23 5.45 7.94
N LEU A 54 -1.54 5.45 6.65
CA LEU A 54 -0.87 6.24 5.62
C LEU A 54 -1.55 7.58 5.35
N LYS A 55 -2.51 8.02 6.18
CA LYS A 55 -3.36 9.21 5.98
C LYS A 55 -3.72 9.44 4.51
N VAL A 56 -4.26 8.41 3.86
CA VAL A 56 -4.76 8.42 2.48
C VAL A 56 -6.28 8.43 2.56
N SER A 57 -6.90 9.55 2.16
CA SER A 57 -8.35 9.73 2.24
C SER A 57 -9.16 8.88 1.25
N ASN A 58 -8.54 8.44 0.15
CA ASN A 58 -9.17 7.56 -0.83
C ASN A 58 -8.40 6.24 -0.94
N PRO A 59 -8.89 5.15 -0.30
CA PRO A 59 -8.25 3.83 -0.31
C PRO A 59 -8.02 3.24 -1.70
N ARG A 60 -8.79 3.65 -2.74
CA ARG A 60 -8.55 3.20 -4.13
C ARG A 60 -7.15 3.55 -4.63
N LYS A 61 -6.56 4.63 -4.13
CA LYS A 61 -5.18 5.03 -4.44
C LYS A 61 -4.14 4.00 -4.01
N LEU A 62 -4.46 3.13 -3.04
CA LEU A 62 -3.59 2.03 -2.62
C LEU A 62 -3.69 0.80 -3.53
N LEU A 63 -4.80 0.67 -4.27
CA LEU A 63 -5.09 -0.48 -5.14
C LEU A 63 -4.62 -0.25 -6.58
N GLU A 64 -4.45 1.01 -6.96
CA GLU A 64 -4.00 1.42 -8.30
C GLU A 64 -2.47 1.42 -8.47
N ALA A 65 -1.73 1.12 -7.40
CA ALA A 65 -0.27 1.20 -7.36
C ALA A 65 0.46 0.28 -8.38
N ASP A 66 -0.21 -0.78 -8.84
CA ASP A 66 0.38 -1.81 -9.71
C ASP A 66 -0.03 -1.69 -11.19
N LYS A 67 -0.80 -0.67 -11.58
CA LYS A 67 -1.04 -0.44 -13.01
C LYS A 67 0.25 0.10 -13.63
N PRO A 68 0.86 -0.58 -14.62
CA PRO A 68 1.90 0.02 -15.43
C PRO A 68 1.36 1.35 -15.93
N LYS A 69 2.17 2.41 -15.86
CA LYS A 69 1.88 3.60 -16.66
C LYS A 69 1.88 3.09 -18.10
N GLU A 70 0.73 2.99 -18.75
CA GLU A 70 0.67 2.87 -20.20
C GLU A 70 1.52 4.04 -20.72
N ASN A 71 2.65 3.72 -21.33
CA ASN A 71 3.33 4.66 -22.20
C ASN A 71 2.39 4.83 -23.40
N THR A 72 1.51 5.82 -23.36
CA THR A 72 0.99 6.42 -24.58
C THR A 72 2.18 7.10 -25.27
N SER A 73 2.96 6.31 -26.01
CA SER A 73 3.69 6.86 -27.14
C SER A 73 2.62 7.12 -28.20
N ASP A 74 2.07 8.33 -28.16
CA ASP A 74 1.45 8.88 -29.36
C ASP A 74 2.59 9.03 -30.38
N SER A 75 2.52 8.20 -31.43
CA SER A 75 3.27 8.32 -32.68
C SER A 75 2.28 8.39 -33.82
#